data_AF-A0A8H3X1B4-F1
#
_entry.id   AF-A0A8H3X1B4-F1
#
_cell.length_a   1.000
_cell.length_b   1.000
_cell.length_c   1.000
_cell.angle_alpha   90.00
_cell.angle_beta   90.00
_cell.angle_gamma   90.00
#
_symmetry.space_group_name_H-M   'P 1'
#
loop_
_entity.id
_entity.type
_entity.pdbx_description
1 polymer ?
#
loop_
_entity_poly.entity_id
_entity_poly.type
_entity_poly.pdbx_seq_one_letter_code
_entity_poly.pdbx_strand_id
1 'polypeptide(L)'
;MGGNYDIWKHFTKIGPDKNFKQGCAQYNYCNHKCNESVVSCKGHLKVCEHANLETKQQYFGPTFQETVQRNLVVNINRQINTNIQNFYNRISQSEQNDIELSVA
;
A
#
# COMPACT_ATOMS: atom_id res chain seq x y z
N MET A 1 -23.44 -7.27 -14.30
CA MET A 1 -23.37 -6.00 -15.05
C MET A 1 -22.02 -5.36 -14.78
N GLY A 2 -21.06 -5.50 -15.69
CA GLY A 2 -19.70 -4.95 -15.54
C GLY A 2 -19.68 -3.50 -16.04
N GLY A 3 -19.82 -2.54 -15.13
CA GLY A 3 -19.61 -1.14 -15.45
C GLY A 3 -18.17 -0.92 -15.91
N ASN A 4 -17.99 -0.25 -17.05
CA ASN A 4 -16.67 0.15 -17.53
C ASN A 4 -16.19 1.32 -16.65
N TYR A 5 -15.63 1.02 -15.49
CA TYR A 5 -15.18 2.02 -14.53
C TYR A 5 -13.89 2.66 -15.07
N ASP A 6 -14.08 3.75 -15.80
CA ASP A 6 -12.99 4.51 -16.39
C ASP A 6 -12.23 5.30 -15.31
N ILE A 7 -10.94 5.04 -15.18
CA ILE A 7 -10.06 5.71 -14.23
C ILE A 7 -10.04 7.21 -14.49
N TRP A 8 -10.18 7.64 -15.75
CA TRP A 8 -10.09 9.04 -16.16
C TRP A 8 -11.23 9.91 -15.63
N LYS A 9 -12.31 9.33 -15.10
CA LYS A 9 -13.35 10.11 -14.37
C LYS A 9 -12.83 10.75 -13.09
N HIS A 10 -11.73 10.23 -12.53
CA HIS A 10 -11.16 10.69 -11.27
C HIS A 10 -9.91 11.57 -11.45
N PHE A 11 -9.46 11.76 -12.70
CA PHE A 11 -8.23 12.46 -13.02
C PHE A 11 -8.44 13.48 -14.12
N THR A 12 -7.81 14.64 -13.97
CA THR A 12 -7.66 15.61 -15.05
C THR A 12 -6.30 15.40 -15.70
N LYS A 13 -6.28 15.17 -17.02
CA LYS A 13 -5.03 15.14 -17.79
C LYS A 13 -4.52 16.57 -17.97
N ILE A 14 -3.35 16.87 -17.42
CA ILE A 14 -2.76 18.22 -17.41
C ILE A 14 -1.59 18.36 -18.38
N GLY A 15 -1.21 17.27 -19.07
CA GLY A 15 -0.13 17.29 -20.06
C GLY A 15 1.26 17.25 -19.42
N PRO A 16 2.33 17.61 -20.16
CA PRO A 16 3.70 17.53 -19.68
C PRO A 16 3.94 18.45 -18.47
N ASP A 17 4.56 17.92 -17.41
CA ASP A 17 5.02 18.68 -16.24
C ASP A 17 6.51 18.38 -16.04
N LYS A 18 7.32 19.40 -15.73
CA LYS A 18 8.79 19.28 -15.61
C LYS A 18 9.26 18.22 -14.62
N ASN A 19 8.41 17.81 -13.68
CA ASN A 19 8.72 16.80 -12.67
C ASN A 19 8.38 15.37 -13.12
N PHE A 20 7.76 15.19 -14.29
CA PHE A 20 7.29 13.91 -14.80
C PHE A 20 7.90 13.62 -16.17
N LYS A 21 8.40 12.39 -16.37
CA LYS A 21 9.01 11.97 -17.64
C LYS A 21 8.00 11.75 -18.77
N GLN A 22 6.72 11.69 -18.44
CA GLN A 22 5.59 11.44 -19.35
C GLN A 22 4.52 12.51 -19.11
N GLY A 23 3.40 12.45 -19.85
CA GLY A 23 2.21 13.24 -19.53
C GLY A 23 1.83 13.09 -18.05
N CYS A 24 1.27 14.13 -17.48
CA CYS A 24 0.88 14.20 -16.07
C CYS A 24 -0.65 14.22 -15.96
N ALA A 25 -1.14 13.54 -14.92
CA ALA A 25 -2.53 13.57 -14.51
C ALA A 25 -2.62 14.10 -13.08
N GLN A 26 -3.60 14.96 -12.82
CA GLN A 26 -3.91 15.50 -11.51
C GLN A 26 -5.18 14.87 -10.98
N TYR A 27 -5.18 14.57 -9.68
CA TYR A 27 -6.31 13.95 -9.02
C TYR A 27 -7.38 14.96 -8.61
N ASN A 28 -8.64 14.66 -8.94
CA ASN A 28 -9.76 15.60 -8.75
C ASN A 28 -10.10 15.83 -7.26
N TYR A 29 -9.67 14.94 -6.36
CA TYR A 29 -10.03 14.97 -4.93
C TYR A 29 -8.98 15.58 -4.02
N CYS A 30 -7.69 15.56 -4.39
CA CYS A 30 -6.59 15.98 -3.51
C CYS A 30 -5.46 16.73 -4.22
N ASN A 31 -5.63 17.10 -5.49
CA ASN A 31 -4.62 17.77 -6.31
C ASN A 31 -3.28 17.01 -6.47
N HIS A 32 -3.21 15.74 -6.05
CA HIS A 32 -2.03 14.91 -6.25
C HIS A 32 -1.75 14.74 -7.73
N LYS A 33 -0.50 14.95 -8.13
CA LYS A 33 -0.04 14.75 -9.50
C LYS A 33 0.67 13.41 -9.63
N CYS A 34 0.34 12.66 -10.67
CA CYS A 34 1.01 11.42 -11.01
C CYS A 34 1.28 11.32 -12.51
N ASN A 35 2.03 10.30 -12.93
CA ASN A 35 2.15 9.99 -14.36
C ASN A 35 0.75 9.71 -14.94
N GLU A 36 0.51 10.15 -16.17
CA GLU A 36 -0.66 9.84 -16.98
C GLU A 36 -0.64 8.38 -17.43
N SER A 37 -0.59 7.47 -16.46
CA SER A 37 -0.65 6.03 -16.67
C SER A 37 -1.72 5.44 -15.78
N VAL A 38 -2.48 4.50 -16.33
CA VAL A 38 -3.55 3.81 -15.61
C VAL A 38 -3.00 3.15 -14.34
N VAL A 39 -1.78 2.61 -14.38
CA VAL A 39 -1.13 1.97 -13.22
C VAL A 39 -0.87 2.98 -12.10
N SER A 40 -0.27 4.14 -12.41
CA SER A 40 0.02 5.17 -11.42
C SER A 40 -1.28 5.74 -10.82
N CYS A 41 -2.27 5.98 -11.67
CA CYS A 41 -3.58 6.51 -11.29
C CYS A 41 -4.34 5.53 -10.38
N LYS A 42 -4.40 4.24 -10.75
CA LYS A 42 -4.98 3.18 -9.91
C LYS A 42 -4.29 3.09 -8.55
N GLY A 43 -2.96 3.17 -8.54
CA GLY A 43 -2.16 3.13 -7.31
C GLY A 43 -2.57 4.23 -6.34
N HIS A 44 -2.72 5.46 -6.84
CA HIS A 44 -3.15 6.58 -6.01
C HIS A 44 -4.63 6.47 -5.56
N LEU A 45 -5.56 6.14 -6.47
CA LEU A 45 -6.99 5.95 -6.13
C LEU A 45 -7.20 4.94 -5.01
N LYS A 46 -6.38 3.88 -4.98
CA LYS A 46 -6.42 2.85 -3.94
C LYS A 46 -6.18 3.41 -2.53
N VAL A 47 -5.25 4.35 -2.40
CA VAL A 47 -4.74 4.82 -1.09
C VAL A 47 -5.19 6.23 -0.73
N CYS A 48 -5.73 7.00 -1.68
CA CYS A 48 -6.08 8.39 -1.45
C CYS A 48 -7.17 8.53 -0.38
N GLU A 49 -6.87 9.24 0.70
CA GLU A 49 -7.81 9.45 1.82
C GLU A 49 -8.98 10.38 1.44
N HIS A 50 -8.78 11.23 0.43
CA HIS A 50 -9.80 12.17 -0.05
C HIS A 50 -10.82 11.52 -0.99
N ALA A 51 -10.48 10.36 -1.57
CA ALA A 51 -11.44 9.57 -2.35
C ALA A 51 -12.37 8.81 -1.40
N ASN A 52 -13.67 9.03 -1.51
CA ASN A 52 -14.66 8.35 -0.67
C ASN A 52 -14.70 6.84 -0.95
N LEU A 53 -15.22 6.08 0.03
CA LEU A 53 -15.29 4.61 -0.06
C LEU A 53 -16.12 4.14 -1.25
N GLU A 54 -17.25 4.81 -1.53
CA GLU A 54 -18.13 4.46 -2.64
C GLU A 54 -17.38 4.50 -3.98
N THR A 55 -16.61 5.55 -4.24
CA THR A 55 -15.78 5.71 -5.44
C THR A 55 -14.78 4.55 -5.57
N LYS A 56 -14.16 4.17 -4.45
CA LYS A 56 -13.21 3.05 -4.42
C LYS A 56 -13.92 1.71 -4.64
N GLN A 57 -15.11 1.51 -4.08
CA GLN A 57 -15.90 0.29 -4.26
C GLN A 57 -16.48 0.17 -5.67
N GLN A 58 -16.91 1.28 -6.27
CA GLN A 58 -17.33 1.32 -7.66
C GLN A 58 -16.17 0.89 -8.57
N TYR A 59 -14.96 1.41 -8.34
CA TYR A 59 -13.80 1.12 -9.19
C TYR A 59 -13.17 -0.27 -8.95
N PHE A 60 -12.93 -0.65 -7.69
CA PHE A 60 -12.21 -1.87 -7.32
C PHE A 60 -13.11 -3.04 -6.91
N GLY A 61 -14.41 -2.81 -6.85
CA GLY A 61 -15.40 -3.81 -6.43
C GLY A 61 -15.88 -3.61 -4.98
N PRO A 62 -17.04 -4.17 -4.63
CA PRO A 62 -17.72 -3.94 -3.35
C PRO A 62 -16.88 -4.41 -2.15
N THR A 63 -16.04 -5.44 -2.34
CA THR A 63 -15.19 -6.05 -1.31
C THR A 63 -13.84 -5.33 -1.13
N PHE A 64 -13.67 -4.15 -1.74
CA PHE A 64 -12.41 -3.40 -1.68
C PHE A 64 -11.95 -3.14 -0.24
N GLN A 65 -12.84 -2.69 0.64
CA GLN A 65 -12.51 -2.38 2.03
C GLN A 65 -12.06 -3.62 2.80
N GLU A 66 -12.79 -4.74 2.65
CA GLU A 66 -12.41 -6.02 3.25
C GLU A 66 -11.04 -6.49 2.77
N THR A 67 -10.76 -6.32 1.47
CA THR A 67 -9.49 -6.70 0.87
C THR A 67 -8.33 -5.88 1.43
N VAL A 68 -8.52 -4.56 1.59
CA VAL A 68 -7.52 -3.67 2.18
C VAL A 68 -7.28 -4.03 3.65
N GLN A 69 -8.35 -4.22 4.43
CA GLN A 69 -8.26 -4.57 5.85
C GLN A 69 -7.60 -5.95 6.06
N ARG A 70 -7.98 -6.98 5.29
CA ARG A 70 -7.35 -8.30 5.37
C ARG A 70 -5.85 -8.23 5.07
N ASN A 71 -5.45 -7.50 4.02
CA ASN A 71 -4.04 -7.34 3.67
C ASN A 71 -3.24 -6.62 4.77
N LEU A 72 -3.84 -5.62 5.43
CA LEU A 72 -3.21 -4.94 6.55
C LEU A 72 -2.98 -5.89 7.73
N VAL A 73 -4.01 -6.66 8.12
CA VAL A 73 -3.93 -7.64 9.21
C VAL A 73 -2.87 -8.71 8.91
N VAL A 74 -2.84 -9.25 7.69
CA VAL A 74 -1.83 -10.23 7.27
C VAL A 74 -0.41 -9.65 7.38
N ASN A 75 -0.20 -8.41 6.92
CA ASN A 75 1.11 -7.77 7.00
C ASN A 75 1.55 -7.51 8.44
N ILE A 76 0.65 -7.04 9.31
CA ILE A 76 0.92 -6.84 10.74
C ILE A 76 1.28 -8.18 11.40
N ASN A 77 0.49 -9.22 11.17
CA ASN A 77 0.76 -10.55 11.73
C ASN A 77 2.12 -11.10 11.26
N ARG A 78 2.49 -10.88 10.00
CA ARG A 78 3.81 -11.24 9.49
C ARG A 78 4.93 -10.50 10.24
N GLN A 79 4.79 -9.19 10.43
CA GLN A 79 5.79 -8.39 11.15
C GLN A 79 5.92 -8.81 12.61
N ILE A 80 4.80 -9.05 13.30
CA ILE A 80 4.78 -9.56 14.68
C ILE A 80 5.52 -10.89 14.75
N ASN A 81 5.22 -11.83 13.85
CA ASN A 81 5.89 -13.13 13.82
C ASN A 81 7.41 -12.99 13.60
N THR A 82 7.84 -12.14 12.67
CA THR A 82 9.28 -11.87 12.47
C THR A 82 9.94 -11.32 13.72
N ASN A 83 9.29 -10.37 14.41
CA ASN A 83 9.82 -9.78 15.63
C ASN A 83 9.93 -10.81 16.77
N ILE A 84 8.92 -11.68 16.92
CA ILE A 84 8.92 -12.76 17.90
C ILE A 84 10.06 -13.73 17.63
N GLN A 85 10.27 -14.15 16.37
CA GLN A 85 11.37 -15.03 16.01
C GLN A 85 12.74 -14.41 16.31
N ASN A 86 12.91 -13.13 15.98
CA ASN A 86 14.14 -12.40 16.31
C ASN A 86 14.38 -12.32 17.83
N PHE A 87 13.33 -12.16 18.62
CA PHE A 87 13.43 -12.16 20.08
C PHE A 87 13.89 -13.52 20.63
N TYR A 88 13.26 -14.62 20.19
CA TYR A 88 13.66 -15.96 20.59
C TYR A 88 15.11 -16.29 20.20
N ASN A 89 15.53 -15.92 18.98
CA ASN A 89 16.91 -16.13 18.53
C ASN A 89 17.92 -15.37 19.42
N ARG A 90 17.59 -14.15 19.83
CA ARG A 90 18.45 -13.35 20.70
C ARG A 90 18.57 -13.93 22.12
N ILE A 91 17.48 -14.44 22.68
CA ILE A 91 17.51 -15.13 23.98
C ILE A 91 18.39 -16.38 23.87
N SER A 92 18.11 -17.23 22.88
CA SER A 92 18.84 -18.49 22.70
C SER A 92 20.35 -18.25 22.51
N GLN A 93 20.73 -17.22 21.76
CA GLN A 93 22.12 -16.84 21.60
C GLN A 93 22.74 -16.29 22.90
N SER A 94 21.99 -15.52 23.68
CA SER A 94 22.45 -15.06 24.99
C SER A 94 22.68 -16.22 25.95
N GLU A 95 21.76 -17.19 25.99
CA GLU A 95 21.88 -18.39 26.83
C GLU A 95 23.08 -19.25 26.41
N GLN A 96 23.34 -19.39 25.11
CA GLN A 96 24.52 -20.10 24.60
C GLN A 96 25.82 -19.40 25.01
N ASN A 97 25.88 -18.07 24.88
CA ASN A 97 27.07 -17.29 25.27
C ASN A 97 27.34 -17.38 26.77
N ASP A 98 26.29 -17.32 27.61
CA ASP A 98 26.42 -17.44 29.07
C ASP A 98 26.94 -18.83 29.47
N ILE A 99 26.49 -19.89 28.79
CA ILE A 99 27.01 -21.24 28.99
C ILE A 99 28.50 -21.28 28.62
N GLU A 100 28.88 -20.84 27.42
CA GLU A 100 30.28 -20.86 26.97
C GLU A 100 31.24 -20.10 27.91
N LEU A 101 30.80 -18.97 28.48
CA LEU A 101 31.54 -18.21 29.48
C LEU A 101 31.68 -18.92 30.83
N SER A 102 30.78 -19.84 31.17
CA SER A 102 30.76 -20.56 32.45
C SER A 102 31.56 -21.87 32.44
N VAL A 103 31.90 -22.39 31.26
CA VAL A 103 32.72 -23.61 31.09
C VAL A 103 34.16 -23.35 30.61
N ALA A 104 34.54 -22.10 30.39
CA ALA A 104 35.91 -21.65 30.09
C ALA A 104 36.69 -21.29 31.36
#